data_AF-A3MSX7-F1
#
_entry.id   AF-A3MSX7-F1
#
_cell.length_a   1.000
_cell.length_b   1.000
_cell.length_c   1.000
_cell.angle_alpha   90.00
_cell.angle_beta   90.00
_cell.angle_gamma   90.00
#
_symmetry.space_group_name_H-M   'P 1'
#
loop_
_entity.id
_entity.type
_entity.pdbx_description
1 polymer ?
#
loop_
_entity_poly.entity_id
_entity_poly.type
_entity_poly.pdbx_seq_one_letter_code
_entity_poly.pdbx_strand_id
1 'polypeptide(L)'
;MVALSLVAAGAALVTFAVVNALLLYFAGAPKVSLNITAPLLGQTITARISGVPDPYAVGTAVARGVILLTIGLIGAKLLEVGLGELRRQREEETRRQYYEQYYQYQQY
;
A
#
# COMPACT_ATOMS: atom_id res chain seq x y z
N MET A 1 -5.11 22.56 10.09
CA MET A 1 -4.11 21.58 10.59
C MET A 1 -4.46 20.14 10.26
N VAL A 2 -5.71 19.70 10.50
CA VAL A 2 -6.15 18.30 10.25
C VAL A 2 -5.96 17.84 8.80
N ALA A 3 -6.30 18.66 7.80
CA ALA A 3 -6.15 18.30 6.40
C ALA A 3 -4.68 18.02 6.01
N LEU A 4 -3.75 18.84 6.52
CA LEU A 4 -2.33 18.68 6.25
C LEU A 4 -1.76 17.43 6.94
N SER A 5 -2.22 17.12 8.16
CA SER A 5 -1.82 15.89 8.86
C SER A 5 -2.34 14.64 8.16
N LEU A 6 -3.55 14.68 7.58
CA LEU A 6 -4.09 13.58 6.78
C LEU A 6 -3.27 13.35 5.51
N VAL A 7 -2.89 14.43 4.81
CA VAL A 7 -2.03 14.32 3.63
C VAL A 7 -0.65 13.76 4.00
N ALA A 8 -0.03 14.26 5.07
CA ALA A 8 1.28 13.80 5.51
C ALA A 8 1.25 12.32 5.95
N ALA A 9 0.26 11.92 6.74
CA ALA A 9 0.07 10.52 7.15
C ALA A 9 -0.20 9.61 5.96
N GLY A 10 -1.07 10.05 5.03
CA GLY A 10 -1.38 9.31 3.83
C GLY A 10 -0.15 9.09 2.93
N ALA A 11 0.64 10.15 2.71
CA ALA A 11 1.89 10.07 1.96
C ALA A 11 2.88 9.09 2.61
N ALA A 12 3.07 9.18 3.94
CA ALA A 12 3.97 8.31 4.67
C ALA A 12 3.58 6.82 4.54
N LEU A 13 2.28 6.51 4.66
CA LEU A 13 1.79 5.13 4.53
C LEU A 13 1.95 4.58 3.10
N VAL A 14 1.69 5.40 2.08
CA VAL A 14 1.89 5.00 0.68
C VAL A 14 3.38 4.75 0.40
N THR A 15 4.26 5.68 0.79
CA THR A 15 5.71 5.51 0.62
C THR A 15 6.21 4.27 1.36
N PHE A 16 5.78 4.07 2.60
CA PHE A 16 6.11 2.88 3.38
C PHE A 16 5.67 1.59 2.67
N ALA A 17 4.43 1.53 2.19
CA ALA A 17 3.89 0.37 1.51
C ALA A 17 4.69 0.05 0.23
N VAL A 18 4.97 1.07 -0.60
CA VAL A 18 5.70 0.91 -1.85
C VAL A 18 7.14 0.44 -1.62
N VAL A 19 7.87 1.06 -0.71
CA VAL A 19 9.25 0.69 -0.39
C VAL A 19 9.32 -0.76 0.10
N ASN A 20 8.45 -1.14 1.03
CA ASN A 20 8.43 -2.50 1.56
C ASN A 20 7.96 -3.53 0.53
N ALA A 21 7.04 -3.17 -0.37
CA ALA A 21 6.62 -4.05 -1.46
C ALA A 21 7.77 -4.31 -2.45
N LEU A 22 8.57 -3.29 -2.76
CA LEU A 22 9.78 -3.45 -3.58
C LEU A 22 10.81 -4.36 -2.90
N LEU A 23 11.07 -4.15 -1.60
CA LEU A 23 11.97 -5.02 -0.84
C LEU A 23 11.47 -6.48 -0.85
N LEU A 24 10.17 -6.69 -0.69
CA LEU A 24 9.56 -8.02 -0.73
C LEU A 24 9.71 -8.68 -2.10
N TYR A 25 9.54 -7.91 -3.19
CA TYR A 25 9.70 -8.40 -4.56
C TYR A 25 11.15 -8.84 -4.84
N PHE A 26 12.13 -8.07 -4.40
CA PHE A 26 13.54 -8.38 -4.63
C PHE A 26 14.15 -9.40 -3.66
N ALA A 27 13.53 -9.65 -2.50
CA ALA A 27 14.03 -10.61 -1.52
C ALA A 27 14.10 -12.05 -2.05
N GLY A 28 13.28 -12.41 -3.03
CA GLY A 28 13.20 -13.76 -3.58
C GLY A 28 12.74 -14.80 -2.56
N ALA A 29 12.46 -16.03 -3.02
CA ALA A 29 12.11 -17.13 -2.15
C ALA A 29 13.34 -18.02 -1.88
N PRO A 30 13.64 -18.37 -0.61
CA PRO A 30 14.68 -19.33 -0.29
C PRO A 30 14.34 -20.69 -0.93
N LYS A 31 15.37 -21.37 -1.43
CA LYS A 31 15.22 -22.66 -2.10
C LYS A 31 15.45 -23.80 -1.12
N VAL A 32 14.57 -24.79 -1.14
CA VAL A 32 14.63 -26.01 -0.34
C VAL A 32 14.68 -27.24 -1.22
N SER A 33 15.13 -28.36 -0.66
CA SER A 33 15.01 -29.67 -1.30
C SER A 33 13.72 -30.35 -0.82
N LEU A 34 12.86 -30.76 -1.76
CA LEU A 34 11.73 -31.64 -1.48
C LEU A 34 12.12 -33.09 -1.73
N ASN A 35 11.81 -33.96 -0.78
CA ASN A 35 11.88 -35.41 -0.97
C ASN A 35 10.46 -35.89 -1.32
N ILE A 36 10.25 -36.32 -2.55
CA ILE A 36 9.01 -36.92 -2.99
C ILE A 36 9.20 -38.43 -2.95
N THR A 37 8.47 -39.09 -2.07
CA THR A 37 8.41 -40.56 -2.04
C THR A 37 7.16 -41.00 -2.77
N ALA A 38 7.34 -41.65 -3.92
CA ALA A 38 6.23 -42.17 -4.72
C ALA A 38 6.37 -43.69 -4.90
N PRO A 39 5.28 -44.47 -4.82
CA PRO A 39 5.29 -45.85 -5.21
C PRO A 39 5.32 -45.94 -6.74
N LEU A 40 6.43 -46.43 -7.31
CA LEU A 40 6.52 -46.78 -8.71
C LEU A 40 6.74 -48.29 -8.80
N LEU A 41 5.83 -49.01 -9.48
CA LEU A 41 5.96 -50.45 -9.76
C LEU A 41 6.20 -51.31 -8.50
N GLY A 42 5.52 -50.99 -7.38
CA GLY A 42 5.66 -51.75 -6.12
C GLY A 42 6.92 -51.47 -5.31
N GLN A 43 7.79 -50.56 -5.78
CA GLN A 43 8.93 -50.03 -5.01
C GLN A 43 8.69 -48.57 -4.63
N THR A 44 9.07 -48.19 -3.41
CA THR A 44 9.11 -46.79 -2.96
C THR A 44 10.36 -46.13 -3.49
N ILE A 45 10.20 -45.21 -4.46
CA ILE A 45 11.29 -44.39 -4.99
C ILE A 45 11.22 -43.02 -4.32
N THR A 46 12.32 -42.60 -3.68
CA THR A 46 12.46 -41.25 -3.14
C THR A 46 13.23 -40.39 -4.14
N ALA A 47 12.53 -39.51 -4.84
CA ALA A 47 13.11 -38.50 -5.72
C ALA A 47 13.38 -37.22 -4.91
N ARG A 48 14.61 -36.70 -4.97
CA ARG A 48 14.98 -35.44 -4.33
C ARG A 48 14.97 -34.32 -5.37
N ILE A 49 13.97 -33.45 -5.30
CA ILE A 49 13.89 -32.27 -6.15
C ILE A 49 14.55 -31.12 -5.40
N SER A 50 15.70 -30.67 -5.89
CA SER A 50 16.45 -29.56 -5.31
C SER A 50 16.13 -28.25 -6.04
N GLY A 51 16.07 -27.14 -5.31
CA GLY A 51 15.88 -25.80 -5.89
C GLY A 51 14.44 -25.29 -5.90
N VAL A 52 13.52 -25.97 -5.20
CA VAL A 52 12.11 -25.57 -5.11
C VAL A 52 11.97 -24.40 -4.12
N PRO A 53 11.21 -23.34 -4.45
CA PRO A 53 10.88 -22.30 -3.48
C PRO A 53 10.22 -22.87 -2.22
N ASP A 54 10.67 -22.45 -1.05
CA ASP A 54 10.06 -22.86 0.23
C ASP A 54 8.59 -22.39 0.27
N PRO A 55 7.61 -23.31 0.38
CA PRO A 55 6.19 -22.95 0.38
C PRO A 55 5.81 -22.06 1.57
N TYR A 56 6.47 -22.19 2.72
CA TYR A 56 6.21 -21.32 3.87
C TYR A 56 6.70 -19.90 3.64
N ALA A 57 7.88 -19.76 3.02
CA ALA A 57 8.41 -18.45 2.65
C ALA A 57 7.52 -17.76 1.59
N VAL A 58 7.03 -18.52 0.61
CA VAL A 58 6.09 -18.01 -0.41
C VAL A 58 4.77 -17.57 0.24
N GLY A 59 4.18 -18.41 1.10
CA GLY A 59 2.92 -18.10 1.78
C GLY A 59 3.03 -16.85 2.67
N THR A 60 4.11 -16.74 3.45
CA THR A 60 4.36 -15.55 4.28
C THR A 60 4.62 -14.30 3.45
N ALA A 61 5.29 -14.41 2.30
CA ALA A 61 5.47 -13.29 1.37
C ALA A 61 4.12 -12.81 0.81
N VAL A 62 3.22 -13.71 0.40
CA VAL A 62 1.87 -13.33 -0.06
C VAL A 62 1.11 -12.60 1.05
N ALA A 63 1.11 -13.12 2.28
CA ALA A 63 0.45 -12.47 3.41
C ALA A 63 1.00 -11.05 3.67
N ARG A 64 2.33 -10.89 3.65
CA ARG A 64 2.98 -9.57 3.76
C ARG A 64 2.56 -8.65 2.61
N GLY A 65 2.51 -9.14 1.38
CA GLY A 65 2.07 -8.38 0.21
C GLY A 65 0.65 -7.87 0.35
N VAL A 66 -0.28 -8.70 0.84
CA VAL A 66 -1.67 -8.29 1.09
C VAL A 66 -1.73 -7.20 2.16
N ILE A 67 -1.00 -7.36 3.28
CA ILE A 67 -0.95 -6.36 4.35
C ILE A 67 -0.43 -5.02 3.83
N LEU A 68 0.67 -5.03 3.06
CA LEU A 68 1.25 -3.82 2.48
C LEU A 68 0.28 -3.14 1.51
N LEU A 69 -0.46 -3.91 0.72
CA LEU A 69 -1.48 -3.38 -0.17
C LEU A 69 -2.62 -2.71 0.61
N THR A 70 -3.08 -3.32 1.70
CA THR A 70 -4.09 -2.70 2.58
C THR A 70 -3.59 -1.39 3.19
N ILE A 71 -2.34 -1.35 3.67
CA ILE A 71 -1.72 -0.13 4.21
C ILE A 71 -1.64 0.96 3.14
N GLY A 72 -1.21 0.61 1.92
CA GLY A 72 -1.15 1.55 0.80
C GLY A 72 -2.51 2.12 0.43
N LEU A 73 -3.56 1.30 0.41
CA LEU A 73 -4.94 1.75 0.16
C LEU A 73 -5.45 2.70 1.24
N ILE A 74 -5.17 2.42 2.52
CA ILE A 74 -5.50 3.33 3.62
C ILE A 74 -4.78 4.67 3.43
N GLY A 75 -3.49 4.64 3.12
CA GLY A 75 -2.70 5.85 2.86
C GLY A 75 -3.27 6.67 1.69
N ALA A 76 -3.64 6.02 0.60
CA ALA A 76 -4.27 6.65 -0.56
C ALA A 76 -5.61 7.32 -0.20
N LYS A 77 -6.43 6.68 0.64
CA LYS A 77 -7.68 7.27 1.12
C LYS A 77 -7.47 8.48 2.02
N LEU A 78 -6.46 8.47 2.88
CA LEU A 78 -6.11 9.64 3.69
C LEU A 78 -5.64 10.82 2.83
N LEU A 79 -4.87 10.56 1.77
CA LEU A 79 -4.48 11.57 0.79
C LEU A 79 -5.69 12.18 0.07
N GLU A 80 -6.63 11.34 -0.38
CA GLU A 80 -7.84 11.78 -1.07
C GLU A 80 -8.68 12.71 -0.18
N VAL A 81 -8.91 12.32 1.07
CA VAL A 81 -9.67 13.14 2.04
C VAL A 81 -8.91 14.42 2.38
N GLY A 82 -7.62 14.32 2.70
CA GLY A 82 -6.81 15.48 3.09
C GLY A 82 -6.67 16.52 1.97
N LEU A 83 -6.44 16.09 0.72
CA LEU A 83 -6.38 16.98 -0.44
C LEU A 83 -7.75 17.57 -0.78
N GLY A 84 -8.82 16.78 -0.66
CA GLY A 84 -10.19 17.26 -0.84
C GLY A 84 -10.52 18.39 0.14
N GLU A 85 -10.14 18.24 1.41
CA GLU A 85 -10.36 19.25 2.44
C GLU A 85 -9.54 20.52 2.20
N LEU A 86 -8.28 20.39 1.76
CA LEU A 86 -7.46 21.54 1.38
C LEU A 86 -8.04 22.32 0.19
N ARG A 87 -8.64 21.63 -0.78
CA ARG A 87 -9.31 22.27 -1.93
C ARG A 87 -10.54 23.06 -1.47
N ARG A 88 -11.38 22.44 -0.62
CA ARG A 88 -12.55 23.11 -0.05
C ARG A 88 -12.18 24.36 0.74
N GLN A 89 -11.13 24.29 1.56
CA GLN A 89 -10.66 25.46 2.31
C GLN A 89 -10.26 26.62 1.38
N ARG A 90 -9.55 26.35 0.28
CA ARG A 90 -9.20 27.38 -0.69
C ARG A 90 -10.42 27.96 -1.41
N GLU A 91 -11.38 27.12 -1.76
CA GLU A 91 -12.63 27.56 -2.39
C GLU A 91 -13.44 28.46 -1.45
N GLU A 92 -13.53 28.10 -0.16
CA GLU A 92 -14.20 28.90 0.85
C GLU A 92 -13.52 30.25 1.09
N GLU A 93 -12.19 30.27 1.17
CA GLU A 93 -11.40 31.51 1.30
C GLU A 93 -11.61 32.44 0.09
N THR A 94 -11.56 31.88 -1.12
CA THR A 94 -11.81 32.63 -2.36
C THR A 94 -13.23 33.19 -2.39
N ARG A 95 -14.21 32.36 -2.00
CA ARG A 95 -15.62 32.75 -1.97
C ARG A 95 -15.90 33.84 -0.93
N ARG A 96 -15.25 33.79 0.24
CA ARG A 96 -15.34 34.85 1.26
C ARG A 96 -14.80 36.18 0.74
N GLN A 97 -13.64 36.17 0.07
CA GLN A 97 -13.08 37.37 -0.55
C GLN A 97 -14.03 37.98 -1.59
N TYR A 98 -14.65 37.14 -2.43
CA TYR A 98 -15.67 37.60 -3.38
C TYR A 98 -16.86 38.27 -2.69
N TYR A 99 -17.39 37.67 -1.62
CA TYR A 99 -18.53 38.26 -0.90
C TYR A 99 -18.14 39.55 -0.18
N GLU A 100 -17.00 39.59 0.51
CA GLU A 100 -16.52 40.81 1.17
C GLU A 100 -16.35 41.96 0.18
N GLN A 101 -15.75 41.70 -0.99
CA GLN A 101 -15.60 42.69 -2.05
C GLN A 101 -16.97 43.13 -2.61
N TYR A 102 -17.92 42.22 -2.77
CA TYR A 102 -19.26 42.52 -3.26
C TYR A 102 -20.05 43.40 -2.29
N TYR A 103 -19.98 43.10 -0.98
CA TYR A 103 -20.61 43.93 0.06
C TYR A 103 -19.97 45.31 0.16
N GLN A 104 -18.65 45.41 -0.01
CA GLN A 104 -17.95 46.69 -0.01
C GLN A 104 -18.36 47.59 -1.18
N TYR A 105 -18.67 47.00 -2.35
CA TYR A 105 -19.16 47.74 -3.52
C TYR A 105 -20.62 48.19 -3.42
N GLN A 106 -21.46 47.51 -2.63
CA GLN A 106 -22.86 47.92 -2.41
C GLN A 106 -23.02 49.02 -1.35
N GLN A 107 -21.99 49.27 -0.55
CA GLN A 107 -22.02 50.26 0.54
C GLN A 107 -21.51 51.65 0.12
N TYR A 108 -21.04 51.78 -1.12
CA TYR A 108 -20.66 53.03 -1.80
C TYR A 108 -21.68 53.38 -2.88
#